data_AF-A0A0B1SER7-F1
#
_entry.id   AF-A0A0B1SER7-F1
#
_cell.length_a   1.000
_cell.length_b   1.000
_cell.length_c   1.000
_cell.angle_alpha   90.00
_cell.angle_beta   90.00
_cell.angle_gamma   90.00
#
_symmetry.space_group_name_H-M   'P 1'
#
loop_
_entity.id
_entity.type
_entity.pdbx_description
1 polymer ?
#
loop_
_entity_poly.entity_id
_entity_poly.type
_entity_poly.pdbx_seq_one_letter_code
_entity_poly.pdbx_strand_id
1 'polypeptide(L)'
;MSSAGVMITLSTQNKEETRGIVAASSTGAERTVQGTANAILRMIFQKSAGEAVKTERVYLDLSDGLVHCTPGGNKAFENYYGFRCDSLDHREPDRRVMAMLMDDEYFRFALFAVTPKEGEYNYGVGQ
;
A
#
# COMPACT_ATOMS: atom_id res chain seq x y z
N MET A 1 -13.34 -12.55 -8.46
CA MET A 1 -12.71 -11.22 -8.27
C MET A 1 -13.08 -10.73 -6.88
N SER A 2 -12.11 -10.29 -6.09
CA SER A 2 -12.25 -9.87 -4.68
C SER A 2 -11.93 -8.38 -4.54
N SER A 3 -12.39 -7.75 -3.45
CA SER A 3 -12.05 -6.39 -3.07
C SER A 3 -11.85 -6.26 -1.56
N ALA A 4 -11.00 -5.33 -1.15
CA ALA A 4 -10.78 -4.95 0.24
C ALA A 4 -10.61 -3.43 0.32
N GLY A 5 -10.97 -2.85 1.46
CA GLY A 5 -10.84 -1.42 1.70
C GLY A 5 -10.79 -1.10 3.18
N VAL A 6 -9.98 -0.09 3.53
CA VAL A 6 -9.82 0.41 4.90
C VAL A 6 -9.80 1.93 4.85
N MET A 7 -10.50 2.56 5.78
CA MET A 7 -10.42 3.99 6.04
C MET A 7 -10.08 4.21 7.51
N ILE A 8 -9.07 5.02 7.78
CA ILE A 8 -8.74 5.50 9.11
C ILE A 8 -9.31 6.91 9.22
N THR A 9 -10.09 7.13 10.28
CA THR A 9 -10.69 8.42 10.58
C THR A 9 -10.08 9.00 11.86
N LEU A 10 -10.08 10.32 11.93
CA LEU A 10 -9.75 11.08 13.13
C LEU A 10 -11.01 11.79 13.60
N SER A 11 -11.42 11.52 14.85
CA SER A 11 -12.54 12.22 15.50
C SER A 11 -12.01 13.19 16.54
N THR A 12 -12.60 14.38 16.61
CA THR A 12 -12.27 15.36 17.66
C THR A 12 -12.74 14.86 19.03
N GLN A 13 -12.14 15.35 20.13
CA GLN A 13 -12.47 14.93 21.50
C GLN A 13 -13.96 15.11 21.85
N ASN A 14 -14.65 16.05 21.19
CA ASN A 14 -16.07 16.31 21.38
C ASN A 14 -16.98 15.55 20.38
N LYS A 15 -16.39 14.75 19.47
CA LYS A 15 -17.06 14.00 18.39
C LYS A 15 -17.93 14.84 17.43
N GLU A 16 -17.80 16.16 17.45
CA GLU A 16 -18.56 17.06 16.57
C GLU A 16 -18.11 16.94 15.11
N GLU A 17 -16.89 16.46 14.87
CA GLU A 17 -16.36 16.26 13.52
C GLU A 17 -15.55 14.96 13.42
N THR A 18 -15.76 14.21 12.34
CA THR A 18 -14.96 13.02 11.98
C THR A 18 -14.44 13.21 10.57
N ARG A 19 -13.11 13.13 10.39
CA ARG A 19 -12.43 13.33 9.11
C ARG A 19 -11.73 12.05 8.68
N GLY A 20 -11.83 11.69 7.40
CA GLY A 20 -11.01 10.63 6.82
C GLY A 20 -9.59 11.12 6.62
N ILE A 21 -8.61 10.43 7.24
CA ILE A 21 -7.20 10.84 7.17
C ILE A 21 -6.37 9.93 6.28
N VAL A 22 -6.74 8.66 6.18
CA VAL A 22 -6.10 7.67 5.31
C VAL A 22 -7.18 6.76 4.77
N ALA A 23 -7.15 6.47 3.47
CA ALA A 23 -7.97 5.41 2.90
C ALA A 23 -7.17 4.62 1.88
N ALA A 24 -7.33 3.31 1.88
CA ALA A 24 -6.80 2.46 0.84
C ALA A 24 -7.84 1.43 0.42
N SER A 25 -7.76 1.02 -0.84
CA SER A 25 -8.52 -0.10 -1.35
C SER A 25 -7.71 -0.90 -2.33
N SER A 26 -8.08 -2.17 -2.48
CA SER A 26 -7.52 -3.02 -3.52
C SER A 26 -8.60 -3.90 -4.12
N THR A 27 -8.49 -4.15 -5.43
CA THR A 27 -9.38 -5.05 -6.18
C THR A 27 -8.55 -5.98 -7.05
N GLY A 28 -8.96 -7.23 -7.24
CA GLY A 28 -8.14 -8.19 -7.99
C GLY A 28 -8.53 -9.64 -7.81
N ALA A 29 -7.75 -10.55 -8.38
CA ALA A 29 -7.90 -11.99 -8.17
C ALA A 29 -7.22 -12.46 -6.87
N GLU A 30 -6.12 -11.80 -6.47
CA GLU A 30 -5.26 -12.29 -5.40
C GLU A 30 -4.85 -11.18 -4.42
N ARG A 31 -4.68 -11.57 -3.14
CA ARG A 31 -4.00 -10.76 -2.10
C ARG A 31 -4.52 -9.32 -1.96
N THR A 32 -5.82 -9.09 -2.14
CA THR A 32 -6.44 -7.76 -2.03
C THR A 32 -6.37 -7.19 -0.61
N VAL A 33 -6.57 -8.04 0.41
CA VAL A 33 -6.43 -7.66 1.83
C VAL A 33 -5.01 -7.21 2.15
N GLN A 34 -3.99 -7.99 1.74
CA GLN A 34 -2.59 -7.63 1.90
C GLN A 34 -2.24 -6.33 1.16
N GLY A 35 -2.78 -6.12 -0.04
CA GLY A 35 -2.55 -4.90 -0.81
C GLY A 35 -3.09 -3.67 -0.09
N THR A 36 -4.29 -3.78 0.48
CA THR A 36 -4.91 -2.71 1.28
C THR A 36 -4.10 -2.45 2.55
N ALA A 37 -3.71 -3.49 3.28
CA ALA A 37 -2.92 -3.35 4.51
C ALA A 37 -1.56 -2.69 4.25
N ASN A 38 -0.84 -3.12 3.21
CA ASN A 38 0.47 -2.58 2.88
C ASN A 38 0.39 -1.13 2.41
N ALA A 39 -0.65 -0.75 1.66
CA ALA A 39 -0.89 0.64 1.30
C ALA A 39 -1.12 1.53 2.53
N ILE A 40 -1.94 1.08 3.49
CA ILE A 40 -2.14 1.81 4.76
C ILE A 40 -0.83 1.99 5.51
N LEU A 41 -0.07 0.91 5.70
CA LEU A 41 1.21 0.96 6.43
C LEU A 41 2.22 1.89 5.74
N ARG A 42 2.33 1.83 4.41
CA ARG A 42 3.19 2.73 3.64
C ARG A 42 2.78 4.19 3.79
N MET A 43 1.49 4.52 3.74
CA MET A 43 1.04 5.90 3.99
C MET A 43 1.37 6.38 5.40
N ILE A 44 1.25 5.52 6.40
CA ILE A 44 1.60 5.86 7.79
C ILE A 44 3.12 6.14 7.93
N PHE A 45 3.96 5.26 7.37
CA PHE A 45 5.42 5.35 7.53
C PHE A 45 6.11 6.33 6.58
N GLN A 46 5.62 6.44 5.34
CA GLN A 46 6.27 7.23 4.28
C GLN A 46 5.53 8.53 3.97
N LYS A 47 4.34 8.75 4.56
CA LYS A 47 3.53 9.97 4.38
C LYS A 47 3.27 10.30 2.91
N SER A 48 3.05 9.26 2.10
CA SER A 48 2.83 9.38 0.65
C SER A 48 1.82 8.37 0.14
N ALA A 49 0.74 8.85 -0.48
CA ALA A 49 -0.18 8.00 -1.24
C ALA A 49 0.52 7.39 -2.47
N GLY A 50 1.45 8.14 -3.09
CA GLY A 50 2.16 7.71 -4.30
C GLY A 50 3.06 6.49 -4.06
N GLU A 51 3.80 6.48 -2.96
CA GLU A 51 4.63 5.32 -2.60
C GLU A 51 3.79 4.11 -2.16
N ALA A 52 2.59 4.35 -1.64
CA ALA A 52 1.71 3.32 -1.09
C ALA A 52 1.11 2.39 -2.16
N VAL A 53 0.97 2.86 -3.39
CA VAL A 53 0.42 2.06 -4.50
C VAL A 53 1.49 1.33 -5.33
N LYS A 54 2.78 1.62 -5.09
CA LYS A 54 3.86 0.96 -5.83
C LYS A 54 3.89 -0.54 -5.56
N THR A 55 4.19 -1.31 -6.61
CA THR A 55 4.42 -2.75 -6.48
C THR A 55 5.53 -3.03 -5.47
N GLU A 56 5.30 -4.03 -4.63
CA GLU A 56 6.30 -4.50 -3.69
C GLU A 56 7.38 -5.30 -4.42
N ARG A 57 8.62 -5.20 -3.97
CA ARG A 57 9.75 -5.97 -4.52
C ARG A 57 10.01 -7.26 -3.76
N VAL A 58 9.34 -7.41 -2.62
CA VAL A 58 9.48 -8.45 -1.60
C VAL A 58 8.11 -8.68 -1.00
N TYR A 59 7.66 -9.93 -0.91
CA TYR A 59 6.44 -10.30 -0.18
C TYR A 59 6.61 -11.65 0.53
N LEU A 60 5.86 -11.85 1.62
CA LEU A 60 5.66 -13.15 2.25
C LEU A 60 4.43 -13.81 1.63
N ASP A 61 4.56 -15.01 1.08
CA ASP A 61 3.42 -15.84 0.69
C ASP A 61 3.01 -16.70 1.89
N LEU A 62 1.78 -16.53 2.35
CA LEU A 62 1.26 -17.31 3.49
C LEU A 62 0.88 -18.74 3.09
N SER A 63 0.78 -19.05 1.80
CA SER A 63 0.41 -20.38 1.32
C SER A 63 1.55 -21.39 1.43
N ASP A 64 2.79 -20.96 1.21
CA ASP A 64 4.00 -21.78 1.37
C ASP A 64 4.91 -21.31 2.52
N GLY A 65 4.65 -20.13 3.09
CA GLY A 65 5.42 -19.55 4.19
C GLY A 65 6.74 -18.91 3.77
N LEU A 66 6.96 -18.69 2.47
CA LEU A 66 8.23 -18.25 1.91
C LEU A 66 8.24 -16.75 1.58
N VAL A 67 9.43 -16.15 1.67
CA VAL A 67 9.67 -14.78 1.21
C VAL A 67 10.11 -14.80 -0.25
N HIS A 68 9.32 -14.16 -1.11
CA HIS A 68 9.59 -14.04 -2.54
C HIS A 68 10.05 -12.65 -2.89
N CYS A 69 11.08 -12.54 -3.72
CA CYS A 69 11.71 -11.27 -4.05
C CYS A 69 12.08 -11.15 -5.51
N THR A 70 11.93 -9.95 -6.06
CA THR A 70 12.63 -9.60 -7.31
C THR A 70 14.15 -9.64 -7.07
N PRO A 71 15.00 -9.81 -8.10
CA PRO A 71 16.45 -9.79 -7.90
C PRO A 71 16.96 -8.52 -7.19
N GLY A 72 16.41 -7.36 -7.54
CA GLY A 72 16.71 -6.10 -6.86
C GLY A 72 16.15 -6.03 -5.44
N GLY A 73 14.97 -6.60 -5.21
CA GLY A 73 14.36 -6.74 -3.88
C GLY A 73 15.20 -7.60 -2.94
N ASN A 74 15.72 -8.73 -3.41
CA ASN A 74 16.53 -9.64 -2.60
C ASN A 74 17.80 -8.97 -2.09
N LYS A 75 18.51 -8.21 -2.94
CA LYS A 75 19.69 -7.46 -2.52
C LYS A 75 19.36 -6.40 -1.47
N ALA A 76 18.25 -5.68 -1.63
CA ALA A 76 17.81 -4.71 -0.64
C ALA A 76 17.43 -5.39 0.68
N PHE A 77 16.70 -6.50 0.61
CA PHE A 77 16.26 -7.27 1.76
C PHE A 77 17.42 -7.87 2.56
N GLU A 78 18.40 -8.47 1.89
CA GLU A 78 19.63 -9.00 2.51
C GLU A 78 20.41 -7.89 3.23
N ASN A 79 20.49 -6.70 2.65
CA ASN A 79 21.15 -5.56 3.29
C ASN A 79 20.42 -5.07 4.57
N TYR A 80 19.09 -5.16 4.62
CA TYR A 80 18.31 -4.70 5.76
C TYR A 80 18.20 -5.74 6.88
N TYR A 81 18.02 -7.01 6.53
CA TYR A 81 17.69 -8.07 7.50
C TYR A 81 18.79 -9.12 7.69
N GLY A 82 19.85 -9.10 6.87
CA GLY A 82 21.00 -9.99 7.01
C GLY A 82 20.77 -11.42 6.47
N PHE A 83 19.66 -11.67 5.78
CA PHE A 83 19.39 -12.95 5.10
C PHE A 83 18.69 -12.74 3.76
N ARG A 84 18.82 -13.73 2.86
CA ARG A 84 18.22 -13.71 1.53
C ARG A 84 16.78 -14.16 1.56
N CYS A 85 16.03 -13.76 0.55
CA CYS A 85 14.70 -14.30 0.30
C CYS A 85 14.79 -15.78 -0.08
N ASP A 86 13.77 -16.55 0.28
CA ASP A 86 13.69 -17.98 0.00
C ASP A 86 13.57 -18.26 -1.51
N SER A 87 12.89 -17.35 -2.24
CA SER A 87 12.65 -17.48 -3.66
C SER A 87 12.87 -16.18 -4.43
N LEU A 88 13.46 -16.30 -5.63
CA LEU A 88 13.53 -15.23 -6.61
C LEU A 88 12.39 -15.28 -7.65
N ASP A 89 11.45 -16.23 -7.51
CA ASP A 89 10.22 -16.29 -8.30
C ASP A 89 9.18 -15.33 -7.69
N HIS A 90 9.43 -14.04 -7.84
CA HIS A 90 8.51 -13.00 -7.42
C HIS A 90 7.39 -12.83 -8.43
N ARG A 91 6.18 -13.18 -8.01
CA ARG A 91 4.98 -13.00 -8.82
C ARG A 91 4.21 -11.79 -8.33
N GLU A 92 3.99 -10.85 -9.22
CA GLU A 92 3.16 -9.71 -8.92
C GLU A 92 1.70 -10.18 -8.76
N PRO A 93 1.02 -9.82 -7.66
CA PRO A 93 -0.36 -10.20 -7.49
C PRO A 93 -1.23 -9.48 -8.51
N ASP A 94 -2.17 -10.19 -9.15
CA ASP A 94 -3.20 -9.57 -9.98
C ASP A 94 -4.15 -8.75 -9.11
N ARG A 95 -3.76 -7.50 -8.84
CA ARG A 95 -4.53 -6.53 -8.09
C ARG A 95 -4.20 -5.10 -8.49
N ARG A 96 -5.17 -4.22 -8.25
CA ARG A 96 -5.05 -2.77 -8.37
C ARG A 96 -5.20 -2.17 -6.99
N VAL A 97 -4.40 -1.15 -6.69
CA VAL A 97 -4.40 -0.46 -5.40
C VAL A 97 -4.74 1.01 -5.62
N MET A 98 -5.61 1.54 -4.78
CA MET A 98 -5.88 2.97 -4.67
C MET A 98 -5.58 3.40 -3.23
N ALA A 99 -4.94 4.55 -3.09
CA ALA A 99 -4.56 5.14 -1.83
C ALA A 99 -4.97 6.61 -1.79
N MET A 100 -5.36 7.06 -0.61
CA MET A 100 -5.69 8.43 -0.29
C MET A 100 -5.08 8.78 1.07
N LEU A 101 -4.38 9.91 1.11
CA LEU A 101 -3.76 10.45 2.31
C LEU A 101 -4.15 11.93 2.44
N MET A 102 -4.71 12.30 3.59
CA MET A 102 -4.94 13.69 3.94
C MET A 102 -3.64 14.34 4.40
N ASP A 103 -3.44 15.59 4.01
CA ASP A 103 -2.39 16.45 4.55
C ASP A 103 -2.48 16.50 6.08
N ASP A 104 -1.39 16.17 6.78
CA ASP A 104 -1.38 16.03 8.24
C ASP A 104 -1.04 17.33 8.99
N GLU A 105 -0.59 18.36 8.28
CA GLU A 105 -0.25 19.65 8.88
C GLU A 105 -1.46 20.59 8.94
N TYR A 106 -2.28 20.65 7.88
CA TYR A 106 -3.43 21.57 7.82
C TYR A 106 -4.75 20.94 7.36
N PHE A 107 -4.77 19.65 7.01
CA PHE A 107 -5.95 18.97 6.49
C PHE A 107 -6.62 19.73 5.33
N ARG A 108 -5.80 20.36 4.48
CA ARG A 108 -6.27 21.25 3.39
C ARG A 108 -6.47 20.56 2.06
N PHE A 109 -5.78 19.43 1.85
CA PHE A 109 -5.86 18.71 0.60
C PHE A 109 -5.66 17.21 0.84
N ALA A 110 -6.23 16.43 -0.07
CA ALA A 110 -6.07 14.99 -0.13
C ALA A 110 -5.17 14.63 -1.31
N LEU A 111 -4.14 13.83 -1.05
CA LEU A 111 -3.34 13.18 -2.07
C LEU A 111 -3.98 11.85 -2.42
N PHE A 112 -4.18 11.61 -3.72
CA PHE A 112 -4.69 10.36 -4.24
C PHE A 112 -3.66 9.73 -5.16
N ALA A 113 -3.55 8.41 -5.09
CA ALA A 113 -2.75 7.63 -6.02
C ALA A 113 -3.48 6.33 -6.37
N VAL A 114 -3.28 5.86 -7.59
CA VAL A 114 -3.83 4.60 -8.07
C VAL A 114 -2.85 3.93 -9.02
N THR A 115 -2.82 2.62 -8.96
CA THR A 115 -2.15 1.75 -9.93
C THR A 115 -3.23 1.04 -10.73
N PRO A 116 -3.71 1.64 -11.84
CA PRO A 116 -4.83 1.10 -12.62
C PRO A 116 -4.42 -0.18 -13.36
N LYS A 117 -3.13 -0.32 -13.69
CA LYS A 117 -2.46 -1.53 -14.16
C LYS A 117 -1.03 -1.55 -13.64
N GLU A 118 -0.40 -2.72 -13.70
CA GLU A 118 1.02 -2.90 -13.37
C GLU A 118 1.91 -1.90 -14.13
N GLY A 119 2.86 -1.29 -13.42
CA GLY A 119 3.76 -0.27 -13.97
C GLY A 119 3.11 1.08 -14.27
N GLU A 120 1.77 1.17 -14.24
CA GLU A 120 1.05 2.43 -14.41
C GLU A 120 0.85 3.12 -13.06
N TYR A 121 1.06 4.43 -13.06
CA TYR A 121 0.91 5.26 -11.89
C TYR A 121 0.11 6.50 -12.26
N ASN A 122 -1.00 6.72 -11.57
CA ASN A 122 -1.78 7.93 -11.69
C ASN A 122 -2.02 8.54 -10.31
N TYR A 123 -2.01 9.85 -10.23
CA TYR A 123 -2.14 10.58 -8.98
C TYR A 123 -2.91 11.87 -9.19
N GLY A 124 -3.47 12.38 -8.09
CA GLY A 124 -4.23 13.61 -8.09
C GLY A 124 -4.23 14.26 -6.72
N VAL A 125 -4.59 15.53 -6.70
CA VAL A 125 -4.78 16.30 -5.46
C VAL A 125 -6.20 16.86 -5.48
N GLY A 126 -6.95 16.65 -4.40
CA GLY A 126 -8.26 17.27 -4.18
C GLY A 126 -8.21 18.23 -2.99
N GLN A 127 -9.07 19.25 -3.02
CA GLN A 127 -9.30 20.19 -1.91
C GLN A 127 -10.75 20.10 -1.46
#